data_AF-A0A8T1F0V5-F1
#
_entry.id   AF-A0A8T1F0V5-F1
#
_cell.length_a   1.000
_cell.length_b   1.000
_cell.length_c   1.000
_cell.angle_alpha   90.00
_cell.angle_beta   90.00
_cell.angle_gamma   90.00
#
_symmetry.space_group_name_H-M   'P 1'
#
loop_
_entity.id
_entity.type
_entity.pdbx_description
1 polymer ?
#
loop_
_entity_poly.entity_id
_entity_poly.type
_entity_poly.pdbx_seq_one_letter_code
_entity_poly.pdbx_strand_id
1 'polypeptide(L)'
;GTEFYKQPMFYIMGHFSKFVPAGSKRIEFPKTKTLSSFHRCAFVTPDNQIVIQFMNRASSAVTVSVKQTDSKTFTLSLPAHSMQTVILPALDDTTIL
;
A
#
# COMPACT_ATOMS: atom_id res chain seq x y z
N GLY A 1 21.73 8.46 29.12
CA GLY A 1 21.52 8.45 27.67
C GLY A 1 20.06 8.20 27.39
N THR A 2 19.41 9.09 26.65
CA THR A 2 17.95 9.08 26.37
C THR A 2 17.65 8.80 24.89
N GLU A 3 18.66 8.32 24.14
CA GLU A 3 18.59 8.14 22.69
C GLU A 3 18.17 6.71 22.32
N PHE A 4 17.39 6.59 21.24
CA PHE A 4 17.02 5.31 20.65
C PHE A 4 17.02 5.41 19.12
N TYR A 5 17.31 4.29 18.44
CA TYR A 5 17.37 4.21 16.98
C TYR A 5 16.17 3.46 16.42
N LYS A 6 15.51 4.07 15.44
CA LYS A 6 14.43 3.43 14.68
C LYS A 6 15.03 2.48 13.64
N GLN A 7 14.91 1.18 13.90
CA GLN A 7 15.37 0.14 12.99
C GLN A 7 14.45 0.00 11.76
N PRO A 8 14.87 -0.63 10.65
CA PRO A 8 14.02 -0.82 9.48
C PRO A 8 12.64 -1.41 9.79
N MET A 9 12.57 -2.36 10.73
CA MET A 9 11.31 -2.96 11.18
C MET A 9 10.34 -1.94 11.79
N PHE A 10 10.83 -0.87 12.45
CA PHE A 10 9.99 0.21 12.95
C PHE A 10 9.23 0.90 11.81
N TYR A 11 9.90 1.16 10.68
CA TYR A 11 9.30 1.81 9.53
C TYR A 11 8.35 0.87 8.77
N ILE A 12 8.74 -0.41 8.59
CA ILE A 12 7.86 -1.41 7.98
C ILE A 12 6.57 -1.54 8.79
N MET A 13 6.66 -1.69 10.11
CA MET A 13 5.47 -1.72 10.96
C MET A 13 4.65 -0.43 10.83
N GLY A 14 5.30 0.73 10.80
CA GLY A 14 4.65 2.03 10.60
C GLY A 14 3.85 2.15 9.28
N HIS A 15 4.33 1.55 8.18
CA HIS A 15 3.60 1.53 6.91
C HIS A 15 2.26 0.78 6.97
N PHE A 16 2.10 -0.14 7.92
CA PHE A 16 0.84 -0.83 8.18
C PHE A 16 0.08 -0.15 9.32
N SER A 17 0.65 -0.09 10.52
CA SER A 17 -0.07 0.29 11.74
C SER A 17 -0.56 1.74 11.74
N LYS A 18 0.10 2.64 11.00
CA LYS A 18 -0.32 4.04 10.89
C LYS A 18 -1.53 4.22 9.97
N PHE A 19 -1.72 3.33 9.00
CA PHE A 19 -2.66 3.53 7.89
C PHE A 19 -3.74 2.44 7.79
N VAL A 20 -3.57 1.32 8.48
CA VAL A 20 -4.52 0.19 8.50
C VAL A 20 -5.03 0.04 9.94
N PRO A 21 -6.00 0.88 10.38
CA PRO A 21 -6.56 0.81 11.72
C PRO A 21 -7.33 -0.49 11.96
N ALA A 22 -7.64 -0.77 13.23
CA ALA A 22 -8.48 -1.89 13.60
C ALA A 22 -9.85 -1.81 12.90
N GLY A 23 -10.35 -2.95 12.42
CA GLY A 23 -11.59 -3.02 11.63
C GLY A 23 -11.39 -2.87 10.12
N SER A 24 -10.19 -2.47 9.65
CA SER A 24 -9.86 -2.54 8.23
C SER A 24 -10.00 -3.95 7.68
N LYS A 25 -10.56 -4.09 6.47
CA LYS A 25 -10.68 -5.36 5.76
C LYS A 25 -9.74 -5.39 4.57
N ARG A 26 -8.96 -6.47 4.45
CA ARG A 26 -8.15 -6.71 3.26
C ARG A 26 -9.07 -7.01 2.09
N ILE A 27 -8.83 -6.36 0.97
CA ILE A 27 -9.60 -6.59 -0.27
C ILE A 27 -8.75 -7.31 -1.31
N GLU A 28 -9.44 -7.95 -2.25
CA GLU A 28 -8.77 -8.42 -3.45
C GLU A 28 -8.20 -7.24 -4.22
N PHE A 29 -6.96 -7.39 -4.65
CA PHE A 29 -6.30 -6.43 -5.50
C PHE A 29 -5.74 -7.26 -6.67
N PRO A 30 -6.31 -7.20 -7.88
CA PRO A 30 -5.85 -8.00 -9.01
C PRO A 30 -4.54 -7.43 -9.61
N LYS A 31 -3.79 -8.27 -10.33
CA LYS A 31 -2.56 -7.88 -11.07
C LYS A 31 -2.65 -8.39 -12.49
N THR A 32 -2.09 -7.62 -13.41
CA THR A 32 -1.86 -8.03 -14.79
C THR A 32 -0.55 -8.80 -14.96
N LYS A 33 0.44 -8.57 -14.07
CA LYS A 33 1.75 -9.22 -14.10
C LYS A 33 2.20 -9.62 -12.70
N THR A 34 2.86 -10.77 -12.59
CA THR A 34 3.53 -11.19 -11.36
C THR A 34 5.03 -10.88 -11.47
N LEU A 35 5.57 -10.20 -10.47
CA LEU A 35 7.01 -9.97 -10.28
C LEU A 35 7.38 -10.58 -8.93
N SER A 36 8.38 -11.46 -8.88
CA SER A 36 8.76 -12.20 -7.66
C SER A 36 9.18 -11.28 -6.51
N SER A 37 9.90 -10.20 -6.84
CA SER A 37 10.42 -9.23 -5.87
C SER A 37 9.52 -8.01 -5.65
N PHE A 38 8.26 -8.06 -6.09
CA PHE A 38 7.30 -6.98 -5.88
C PHE A 38 6.06 -7.50 -5.17
N HIS A 39 5.76 -6.94 -4.01
CA HIS A 39 4.60 -7.32 -3.21
C HIS A 39 3.63 -6.16 -3.09
N ARG A 40 2.35 -6.51 -2.95
CA ARG A 40 1.27 -5.54 -2.82
C ARG A 40 0.08 -6.11 -2.07
N CYS A 41 -0.62 -5.27 -1.35
CA CYS A 41 -1.89 -5.56 -0.71
C CYS A 41 -2.71 -4.27 -0.59
N ALA A 42 -4.02 -4.41 -0.51
CA ALA A 42 -4.94 -3.29 -0.34
C ALA A 42 -5.98 -3.61 0.74
N PHE A 43 -6.45 -2.56 1.39
CA PHE A 43 -7.41 -2.61 2.49
C PHE A 43 -8.45 -1.52 2.31
N VAL A 44 -9.67 -1.78 2.74
CA VAL A 44 -10.67 -0.74 3.02
C VAL A 44 -10.65 -0.49 4.51
N THR A 45 -10.60 0.79 4.90
CA THR A 45 -10.61 1.23 6.30
C THR A 45 -12.05 1.45 6.80
N PRO A 46 -12.29 1.50 8.12
CA PRO A 46 -13.60 1.85 8.66
C PRO A 46 -14.14 3.21 8.19
N ASP A 47 -13.25 4.13 7.81
CA ASP A 47 -13.60 5.43 7.23
C ASP A 47 -13.79 5.36 5.69
N ASN A 48 -13.96 4.16 5.14
CA ASN A 48 -14.13 3.84 3.73
C ASN A 48 -12.97 4.27 2.80
N GLN A 49 -11.80 4.64 3.34
CA GLN A 49 -10.61 4.91 2.53
C GLN A 49 -9.99 3.59 2.02
N ILE A 50 -9.41 3.61 0.81
CA ILE A 50 -8.56 2.50 0.34
C ILE A 50 -7.10 2.79 0.70
N VAL A 51 -6.46 1.85 1.37
CA VAL A 51 -5.03 1.91 1.67
C VAL A 51 -4.32 0.78 0.94
N ILE A 52 -3.37 1.15 0.09
CA ILE A 52 -2.59 0.23 -0.73
C ILE A 52 -1.14 0.26 -0.27
N GLN A 53 -0.59 -0.90 0.10
CA GLN A 53 0.84 -1.03 0.37
C GLN A 53 1.54 -1.68 -0.82
N PHE A 54 2.68 -1.10 -1.21
CA PHE A 54 3.56 -1.62 -2.24
C PHE A 54 4.96 -1.81 -1.65
N MET A 55 5.60 -2.93 -1.96
CA MET A 55 6.95 -3.27 -1.52
C MET A 55 7.78 -3.72 -2.72
N ASN A 56 8.78 -2.93 -3.08
CA ASN A 56 9.77 -3.28 -4.09
C ASN A 56 11.04 -3.80 -3.41
N ARG A 57 11.26 -5.12 -3.48
CA ARG A 57 12.49 -5.78 -3.00
C ARG A 57 13.56 -5.88 -4.08
N ALA A 58 13.25 -5.52 -5.33
CA ALA A 58 14.21 -5.56 -6.42
C ALA A 58 15.29 -4.49 -6.25
N SER A 59 16.44 -4.72 -6.88
CA SER A 59 17.55 -3.78 -6.95
C SER A 59 17.38 -2.72 -8.06
N SER A 60 16.24 -2.72 -8.74
CA SER A 60 15.87 -1.72 -9.74
C SER A 60 14.52 -1.08 -9.39
N ALA A 61 14.28 0.10 -9.94
CA ALA A 61 12.99 0.77 -9.80
C ALA A 61 11.88 0.01 -10.56
N VAL A 62 10.67 0.01 -10.01
CA VAL A 62 9.48 -0.60 -10.61
C VAL A 62 8.39 0.45 -10.73
N THR A 63 7.93 0.70 -11.94
CA THR A 63 6.77 1.55 -12.20
C THR A 63 5.51 0.71 -12.26
N VAL A 64 4.49 1.09 -11.49
CA VAL A 64 3.17 0.45 -11.52
C VAL A 64 2.08 1.46 -11.83
N SER A 65 1.06 1.01 -12.55
CA SER A 65 -0.14 1.79 -12.83
C SER A 65 -1.33 1.09 -12.18
N VAL A 66 -2.14 1.87 -11.46
CA VAL A 66 -3.27 1.38 -10.66
C VAL A 66 -4.53 2.00 -11.22
N LYS A 67 -5.41 1.15 -11.75
CA LYS A 67 -6.74 1.53 -12.20
C LYS A 67 -7.73 1.44 -11.03
N GLN A 68 -8.47 2.53 -10.80
CA GLN A 68 -9.55 2.63 -9.83
C GLN A 68 -10.89 2.23 -10.46
N THR A 69 -11.91 1.97 -9.63
CA THR A 69 -13.25 1.56 -10.09
C THR A 69 -13.95 2.67 -10.88
N ASP A 70 -13.71 3.94 -10.54
CA ASP A 70 -14.21 5.12 -11.25
C ASP A 70 -13.47 5.41 -12.58
N SER A 71 -12.72 4.44 -13.10
CA SER A 71 -11.88 4.54 -14.30
C SER A 71 -10.72 5.52 -14.21
N LYS A 72 -10.48 6.19 -13.07
CA LYS A 72 -9.25 6.96 -12.88
C LYS A 72 -8.07 6.01 -12.76
N THR A 73 -6.92 6.49 -13.20
CA THR A 73 -5.67 5.74 -13.11
C THR A 73 -4.58 6.66 -12.59
N PHE A 74 -3.74 6.12 -11.71
CA PHE A 74 -2.52 6.79 -11.30
C PHE A 74 -1.33 5.85 -11.48
N THR A 75 -0.16 6.45 -11.68
CA THR A 75 1.09 5.73 -11.86
C THR A 75 2.06 6.16 -10.77
N LEU A 76 2.76 5.20 -10.18
CA LEU A 76 3.84 5.46 -9.23
C LEU A 76 5.11 4.70 -9.63
N SER A 77 6.25 5.33 -9.38
CA SER A 77 7.57 4.70 -9.49
C SER A 77 8.08 4.36 -8.09
N LEU A 78 8.34 3.08 -7.85
CA LEU A 78 8.95 2.59 -6.63
C LEU A 78 10.45 2.42 -6.83
N PRO A 79 11.30 3.18 -6.13
CA PRO A 79 12.75 2.94 -6.14
C PRO A 79 13.10 1.51 -5.74
N ALA A 80 14.33 1.10 -6.05
CA ALA A 80 14.89 -0.15 -5.52
C ALA A 80 14.79 -0.19 -3.99
N HIS A 81 14.51 -1.38 -3.44
CA HIS A 81 14.47 -1.61 -1.99
C HIS A 81 13.58 -0.63 -1.19
N SER A 82 12.39 -0.32 -1.71
CA SER A 82 11.48 0.67 -1.11
C SER A 82 10.11 0.10 -0.75
N MET A 83 9.45 0.74 0.21
CA MET A 83 8.04 0.53 0.54
C MET A 83 7.29 1.85 0.41
N GLN A 84 6.09 1.81 -0.15
CA GLN A 84 5.22 2.98 -0.26
C GLN A 84 3.80 2.60 0.17
N THR A 85 3.15 3.50 0.92
CA THR A 85 1.73 3.39 1.27
C THR A 85 0.99 4.50 0.55
N VAL A 86 -0.02 4.13 -0.24
CA VAL A 86 -0.90 5.05 -0.96
C VAL A 86 -2.27 5.02 -0.30
N ILE A 87 -2.83 6.20 -0.05
CA ILE A 87 -4.18 6.36 0.50
C ILE A 87 -5.03 6.99 -0.60
N LEU A 88 -6.15 6.37 -0.90
CA LEU A 88 -7.16 6.90 -1.80
C LEU A 88 -8.38 7.30 -0.97
N PRO A 89 -9.05 8.41 -1.32
CA PRO A 89 -10.29 8.80 -0.67
C PRO A 89 -11.36 7.73 -0.89
N ALA A 90 -12.38 7.77 -0.04
CA ALA A 90 -13.55 6.93 -0.20
C ALA A 90 -14.20 7.18 -1.58
N LEU A 91 -14.56 6.08 -2.24
CA LEU A 91 -15.42 6.05 -3.41
C LEU A 91 -16.77 5.43 -3.01
N ASP A 92 -17.84 5.71 -3.75
CA ASP A 92 -19.18 5.21 -3.44
C ASP A 92 -19.24 3.67 -3.36
N ASP A 93 -18.35 2.98 -4.08
CA ASP A 93 -18.25 1.51 -4.11
C ASP A 93 -17.36 0.92 -3.00
N THR A 94 -16.68 1.74 -2.19
CA THR A 94 -15.77 1.26 -1.13
C THR A 94 -16.50 1.14 0.19
N THR A 95 -17.35 0.13 0.32
CA THR A 95 -18.03 -0.19 1.59
C THR A 95 -17.50 -1.48 2.18
N ILE A 96 -17.28 -1.46 3.50
CA ILE A 96 -17.06 -2.67 4.29
C ILE A 96 -18.44 -3.31 4.49
N LEU A 97 -18.73 -4.40 3.77
CA LEU A 97 -19.90 -5.27 4.05
C LEU A 97 -19.83 -5.87 5.45
#